data_AF-A0A7X1B651-F1
#
_entry.id   AF-A0A7X1B651-F1
#
_cell.length_a   1.000
_cell.length_b   1.000
_cell.length_c   1.000
_cell.angle_alpha   90.00
_cell.angle_beta   90.00
_cell.angle_gamma   90.00
#
_symmetry.space_group_name_H-M   'P 1'
#
loop_
_entity.id
_entity.type
_entity.pdbx_description
1 polymer ?
#
loop_
_entity_poly.entity_id
_entity_poly.type
_entity_poly.pdbx_seq_one_letter_code
_entity_poly.pdbx_strand_id
1 'polypeptide(L)'
;MARLAEAGGNSLRTWGTDQTELVLPEIRKFGLTLCAGLWLTPPRQGFDYADEAIREAQFEDLKRQIKTLCIEPSLLVWGVGNELELGVSEQKPEVWKAVEEVAAFIKGIDPNRPVMTVLASVDEVALQYVQAYCPSLDFVSFNSYGDLESVQTTLDRIGWDKPYLVTEWGANGHWEVSQTTWGAEIEPSSADKADQIRKRFRKLNGSNGQCLGSYVFLWGSKQERTPTWYGLFDSEGRSTEAVDAISSLWRGVEERSQCPRISHLTLNSQFARDSVHVEAGSSVEAACEVSRGEACGSDLIWSVARESNDKKVGGDWESASECIILQVEELGEGRIRFCAPMEEGAYRLYVNLGGPGKSFATANIPFWVNAIG
;
A
#
# COMPACT_ATOMS: atom_id res chain seq x y z
N MET A 1 -6.46 -5.73 14.72
CA MET A 1 -5.46 -5.25 15.70
C MET A 1 -4.78 -6.38 16.46
N ALA A 2 -5.50 -7.39 16.98
CA ALA A 2 -4.87 -8.55 17.64
C ALA A 2 -3.68 -9.13 16.85
N ARG A 3 -3.87 -9.44 15.56
CA ARG A 3 -2.80 -9.95 14.68
C ARG A 3 -1.61 -9.02 14.52
N LEU A 4 -1.80 -7.70 14.60
CA LEU A 4 -0.71 -6.71 14.52
C LEU A 4 0.17 -6.79 15.77
N ALA A 5 -0.46 -6.75 16.96
CA ALA A 5 0.23 -6.91 18.23
C ALA A 5 0.91 -8.29 18.33
N GLU A 6 0.20 -9.34 17.94
CA GLU A 6 0.73 -10.71 17.85
C GLU A 6 1.83 -10.86 16.82
N ALA A 7 2.00 -9.96 15.85
CA ALA A 7 3.13 -9.97 14.92
C ALA A 7 4.34 -9.22 15.47
N GLY A 8 4.19 -8.49 16.58
CA GLY A 8 5.24 -7.61 17.13
C GLY A 8 5.15 -6.17 16.66
N GLY A 9 4.08 -5.79 15.95
CA GLY A 9 3.78 -4.39 15.66
C GLY A 9 3.39 -3.65 16.95
N ASN A 10 3.83 -2.40 17.09
CA ASN A 10 3.65 -1.59 18.30
C ASN A 10 2.96 -0.24 18.06
N SER A 11 2.63 0.07 16.81
CA SER A 11 2.01 1.34 16.41
C SER A 11 1.09 1.13 15.20
N LEU A 12 0.05 1.95 15.09
CA LEU A 12 -0.83 2.05 13.92
C LEU A 12 -0.87 3.49 13.43
N ARG A 13 -0.90 3.69 12.11
CA ARG A 13 -1.17 4.98 11.48
C ARG A 13 -2.58 5.00 10.92
N THR A 14 -3.26 6.13 11.07
CA THR A 14 -4.55 6.45 10.45
C THR A 14 -4.41 7.70 9.59
N TRP A 15 -5.37 7.95 8.69
CA TRP A 15 -5.37 9.13 7.81
C TRP A 15 -6.30 10.25 8.30
N GLY A 16 -7.32 9.92 9.08
CA GLY A 16 -8.30 10.85 9.63
C GLY A 16 -8.82 10.42 11.00
N THR A 17 -9.54 11.30 11.68
CA THR A 17 -10.08 10.99 13.03
C THR A 17 -11.25 10.03 13.00
N ASP A 18 -12.01 9.98 11.91
CA ASP A 18 -13.04 8.98 11.67
C ASP A 18 -12.48 7.56 11.76
N GLN A 19 -11.38 7.29 11.06
CA GLN A 19 -10.68 6.01 11.12
C GLN A 19 -10.05 5.79 12.50
N THR A 20 -9.50 6.86 13.09
CA THR A 20 -8.90 6.82 14.43
C THR A 20 -9.90 6.36 15.48
N GLU A 21 -11.08 6.97 15.51
CA GLU A 21 -12.14 6.63 16.47
C GLU A 21 -12.56 5.16 16.36
N LEU A 22 -12.61 4.60 15.14
CA LEU A 22 -12.94 3.20 14.92
C LEU A 22 -11.90 2.23 15.50
N VAL A 23 -10.61 2.59 15.47
CA VAL A 23 -9.51 1.69 15.89
C VAL A 23 -9.03 1.92 17.31
N LEU A 24 -9.34 3.08 17.92
CA LEU A 24 -8.89 3.46 19.26
C LEU A 24 -9.20 2.42 20.36
N PRO A 25 -10.40 1.83 20.45
CA PRO A 25 -10.68 0.82 21.48
C PRO A 25 -9.72 -0.37 21.41
N GLU A 26 -9.38 -0.80 20.18
CA GLU A 26 -8.48 -1.91 19.95
C GLU A 26 -7.01 -1.53 20.15
N ILE A 27 -6.61 -0.31 19.80
CA ILE A 27 -5.27 0.24 20.13
C ILE A 27 -5.03 0.18 21.64
N ARG A 28 -5.97 0.70 22.43
CA ARG A 28 -5.89 0.69 23.90
C ARG A 28 -5.84 -0.74 24.46
N LYS A 29 -6.70 -1.61 23.95
CA LYS A 29 -6.79 -3.03 24.38
C LYS A 29 -5.48 -3.79 24.18
N PHE A 30 -4.76 -3.52 23.10
CA PHE A 30 -3.51 -4.21 22.77
C PHE A 30 -2.25 -3.42 23.16
N GLY A 31 -2.39 -2.27 23.83
CA GLY A 31 -1.26 -1.45 24.25
C GLY A 31 -0.44 -0.90 23.07
N LEU A 32 -1.09 -0.68 21.93
CA LEU A 32 -0.45 -0.09 20.75
C LEU A 32 -0.38 1.43 20.88
N THR A 33 0.52 2.04 20.13
CA THR A 33 0.57 3.49 19.95
C THR A 33 -0.11 3.92 18.64
N LEU A 34 -0.37 5.21 18.49
CA LEU A 34 -1.10 5.78 17.37
C LEU A 34 -0.34 6.95 16.73
N CYS A 35 -0.09 6.86 15.42
CA CYS A 35 0.11 8.01 14.56
C CYS A 35 -1.25 8.48 14.05
N ALA A 36 -1.77 9.56 14.63
CA ALA A 36 -3.11 10.04 14.30
C ALA A 36 -3.07 10.98 13.09
N GLY A 37 -3.66 10.53 11.99
CA GLY A 37 -3.88 11.37 10.81
C GLY A 37 -4.98 12.40 11.05
N LEU A 38 -4.74 13.60 10.54
CA LEU A 38 -5.68 14.70 10.44
C LEU A 38 -5.90 14.96 8.96
N TRP A 39 -7.11 14.67 8.49
CA TRP A 39 -7.43 14.71 7.07
C TRP A 39 -7.59 16.17 6.60
N LEU A 40 -6.55 16.67 5.94
CA LEU A 40 -6.64 17.82 5.06
C LEU A 40 -7.02 17.31 3.67
N THR A 41 -8.14 17.81 3.14
CA THR A 41 -8.65 17.40 1.83
C THR A 41 -7.63 17.74 0.75
N PRO A 42 -7.06 16.75 0.04
CA PRO A 42 -6.04 17.04 -0.97
C PRO A 42 -6.60 17.88 -2.12
N PRO A 43 -5.86 18.87 -2.66
CA PRO A 43 -6.40 19.77 -3.69
C PRO A 43 -6.82 19.04 -4.97
N ARG A 44 -6.17 17.91 -5.30
CA ARG A 44 -6.56 17.03 -6.43
C ARG A 44 -8.00 16.51 -6.34
N GLN A 45 -8.64 16.55 -5.17
CA GLN A 45 -10.06 16.22 -4.97
C GLN A 45 -10.99 17.43 -5.16
N GLY A 46 -10.48 18.56 -5.67
CA GLY A 46 -11.25 19.77 -5.94
C GLY A 46 -11.37 20.73 -4.75
N PHE A 47 -10.56 20.56 -3.70
CA PHE A 47 -10.52 21.49 -2.57
C PHE A 47 -9.67 22.72 -2.91
N ASP A 48 -10.28 23.90 -2.86
CA ASP A 48 -9.61 25.17 -3.17
C ASP A 48 -9.04 25.82 -1.89
N TYR A 49 -7.73 25.78 -1.73
CA TYR A 49 -7.06 26.39 -0.57
C TYR A 49 -6.97 27.92 -0.66
N ALA A 50 -7.27 28.51 -1.82
CA ALA A 50 -7.37 29.96 -1.97
C ALA A 50 -8.68 30.52 -1.38
N ASP A 51 -9.73 29.70 -1.24
CA ASP A 51 -10.98 30.08 -0.59
C ASP A 51 -10.83 30.08 0.95
N GLU A 52 -10.83 31.28 1.52
CA GLU A 52 -10.69 31.49 2.96
C GLU A 52 -11.83 30.88 3.78
N ALA A 53 -13.08 30.93 3.27
CA ALA A 53 -14.22 30.41 4.00
C ALA A 53 -14.19 28.88 4.08
N ILE A 54 -13.80 28.22 2.99
CA ILE A 54 -13.65 26.75 2.95
C ILE A 54 -12.47 26.31 3.83
N ARG A 55 -11.33 27.01 3.78
CA ARG A 55 -10.16 26.73 4.62
C ARG A 55 -10.48 26.88 6.12
N GLU A 56 -11.13 27.97 6.51
CA GLU A 56 -11.47 28.20 7.93
C GLU A 56 -12.48 27.15 8.43
N ALA A 57 -13.44 26.73 7.60
CA ALA A 57 -14.38 25.68 7.97
C ALA A 57 -13.68 24.34 8.25
N GLN A 58 -12.73 23.94 7.40
CA GLN A 58 -11.89 22.75 7.63
C GLN A 58 -11.03 22.90 8.89
N PHE A 59 -10.42 24.07 9.09
CA PHE A 59 -9.59 24.32 10.27
C PHE A 59 -10.39 24.28 11.58
N GLU A 60 -11.57 24.88 11.63
CA GLU A 60 -12.48 24.80 12.80
C GLU A 60 -12.94 23.37 13.12
N ASP A 61 -13.13 22.54 12.09
CA ASP A 61 -13.42 21.13 12.31
C ASP A 61 -12.22 20.38 12.89
N LEU A 62 -11.03 20.56 12.31
CA LEU A 62 -9.79 19.97 12.82
C LEU A 62 -9.48 20.43 14.25
N LYS A 63 -9.71 21.70 14.60
CA LYS A 63 -9.56 22.22 15.98
C LYS A 63 -10.41 21.43 16.98
N ARG A 64 -11.63 21.02 16.61
CA ARG A 64 -12.50 20.19 17.47
C ARG A 64 -11.94 18.77 17.60
N GLN A 65 -11.55 18.16 16.48
CA GLN A 65 -10.98 16.82 16.44
C GLN A 65 -9.70 16.72 17.30
N ILE A 66 -8.79 17.69 17.17
CA ILE A 66 -7.53 17.74 17.91
C ILE A 66 -7.78 17.88 19.42
N LYS A 67 -8.69 18.77 19.84
CA LYS A 67 -9.04 18.94 21.27
C LYS A 67 -9.56 17.65 21.91
N THR A 68 -10.28 16.83 21.15
CA THR A 68 -10.77 15.52 21.62
C THR A 68 -9.63 14.50 21.70
N LEU A 69 -8.75 14.47 20.70
CA LEU A 69 -7.74 13.42 20.58
C LEU A 69 -6.45 13.72 21.36
N CYS A 70 -6.14 14.97 21.71
CA CYS A 70 -4.90 15.32 22.43
C CYS A 70 -4.78 14.72 23.84
N ILE A 71 -5.91 14.34 24.44
CA ILE A 71 -5.96 13.65 25.73
C ILE A 71 -5.81 12.13 25.61
N GLU A 72 -5.73 11.57 24.40
CA GLU A 72 -5.54 10.13 24.17
C GLU A 72 -4.14 9.68 24.61
N PRO A 73 -4.01 8.78 25.60
CA PRO A 73 -2.71 8.31 26.06
C PRO A 73 -1.91 7.55 25.00
N SER A 74 -2.59 6.86 24.08
CA SER A 74 -1.95 6.04 23.03
C SER A 74 -1.38 6.89 21.88
N LEU A 75 -1.71 8.19 21.82
CA LEU A 75 -1.24 9.07 20.77
C LEU A 75 0.28 9.31 20.88
N LEU A 76 0.99 8.98 19.80
CA LEU A 76 2.44 9.09 19.67
C LEU A 76 2.87 10.28 18.83
N VAL A 77 2.23 10.49 17.68
CA VAL A 77 2.57 11.54 16.71
C VAL A 77 1.32 12.00 15.97
N TRP A 78 1.25 13.29 15.66
CA TRP A 78 0.23 13.88 14.80
C TRP A 78 0.69 13.90 13.34
N GLY A 79 -0.13 13.38 12.43
CA GLY A 79 0.08 13.46 10.98
C GLY A 79 -0.87 14.46 10.35
N VAL A 80 -0.39 15.65 9.99
CA VAL A 80 -1.18 16.73 9.38
C VAL A 80 -1.16 16.60 7.86
N GLY A 81 -2.25 16.11 7.28
CA GLY A 81 -2.37 15.88 5.85
C GLY A 81 -1.59 14.65 5.35
N ASN A 82 -1.88 14.27 4.11
CA ASN A 82 -1.24 13.16 3.40
C ASN A 82 -1.19 13.48 1.91
N GLU A 83 0.02 13.52 1.36
CA GLU A 83 0.28 13.65 -0.09
C GLU A 83 -0.39 14.88 -0.72
N LEU A 84 -0.41 16.00 0.02
CA LEU A 84 -1.08 17.24 -0.38
C LEU A 84 -0.42 17.91 -1.60
N GLU A 85 0.81 17.52 -1.93
CA GLU A 85 1.55 17.99 -3.09
C GLU A 85 1.14 17.30 -4.41
N LEU A 86 0.47 16.15 -4.33
CA LEU A 86 0.09 15.40 -5.52
C LEU A 86 -0.93 16.15 -6.37
N GLY A 87 -0.57 16.41 -7.63
CA GLY A 87 -1.46 17.05 -8.60
C GLY A 87 -1.64 18.55 -8.38
N VAL A 88 -0.76 19.21 -7.62
CA VAL A 88 -0.89 20.63 -7.25
C VAL A 88 0.28 21.43 -7.81
N SER A 89 0.05 22.22 -8.85
CA SER A 89 1.06 23.14 -9.40
C SER A 89 0.88 24.60 -8.95
N GLU A 90 -0.36 25.05 -8.75
CA GLU A 90 -0.67 26.49 -8.63
C GLU A 90 -1.00 26.97 -7.21
N GLN A 91 -1.42 26.09 -6.29
CA GLN A 91 -1.88 26.44 -4.92
C GLN A 91 -0.93 25.98 -3.81
N LYS A 92 0.34 25.71 -4.13
CA LYS A 92 1.29 25.13 -3.16
C LYS A 92 1.43 25.97 -1.88
N PRO A 93 1.62 27.31 -1.92
CA PRO A 93 1.75 28.11 -0.71
C PRO A 93 0.54 28.03 0.23
N GLU A 94 -0.67 28.07 -0.31
CA GLU A 94 -1.92 28.09 0.45
C GLU A 94 -2.16 26.76 1.17
N VAL A 95 -1.85 25.64 0.50
CA VAL A 95 -1.89 24.29 1.08
C VAL A 95 -0.96 24.20 2.29
N TRP A 96 0.30 24.61 2.14
CA TRP A 96 1.27 24.51 3.23
C TRP A 96 1.00 25.49 4.37
N LYS A 97 0.42 26.67 4.09
CA LYS A 97 -0.07 27.56 5.15
C LYS A 97 -1.20 26.91 5.96
N ALA A 98 -2.11 26.18 5.32
CA ALA A 98 -3.16 25.46 6.04
C ALA A 98 -2.58 24.31 6.91
N VAL A 99 -1.56 23.61 6.42
CA VAL A 99 -0.79 22.64 7.23
C VAL A 99 -0.17 23.31 8.45
N GLU A 100 0.45 24.48 8.28
CA GLU A 100 1.04 25.23 9.39
C GLU A 100 0.01 25.73 10.41
N GLU A 101 -1.15 26.24 9.97
CA GLU A 101 -2.23 26.67 10.87
C GLU A 101 -2.66 25.54 11.82
N VAL A 102 -2.79 24.33 11.29
CA VAL A 102 -3.08 23.12 12.06
C VAL A 102 -1.91 22.75 12.98
N ALA A 103 -0.68 22.72 12.46
CA ALA A 103 0.50 22.36 13.24
C ALA A 103 0.74 23.33 14.41
N ALA A 104 0.66 24.63 14.18
CA ALA A 104 0.79 25.67 15.18
C ALA A 104 -0.30 25.56 16.27
N PHE A 105 -1.54 25.26 15.86
CA PHE A 105 -2.62 25.02 16.81
C PHE A 105 -2.34 23.83 17.71
N ILE A 106 -1.87 22.70 17.15
CA ILE A 106 -1.48 21.52 17.93
C ILE A 106 -0.38 21.88 18.91
N LYS A 107 0.68 22.57 18.48
CA LYS A 107 1.78 22.99 19.36
C LYS A 107 1.33 23.88 20.51
N GLY A 108 0.25 24.63 20.35
CA GLY A 108 -0.35 25.44 21.41
C GLY A 108 -1.05 24.64 22.52
N ILE A 109 -1.58 23.44 22.22
CA ILE A 109 -2.39 22.65 23.17
C ILE A 109 -1.80 21.29 23.53
N ASP A 110 -0.92 20.75 22.69
CA ASP A 110 -0.19 19.49 22.88
C ASP A 110 1.30 19.69 22.49
N PRO A 111 2.06 20.50 23.25
CA PRO A 111 3.42 20.88 22.88
C PRO A 111 4.43 19.73 22.92
N ASN A 112 4.10 18.64 23.61
CA ASN A 112 5.04 17.55 23.89
C ASN A 112 5.07 16.48 22.78
N ARG A 113 3.98 16.33 22.02
CA ARG A 113 3.91 15.33 20.96
C ARG A 113 4.43 15.88 19.64
N PRO A 114 5.18 15.08 18.86
CA PRO A 114 5.62 15.52 17.55
C PRO A 114 4.45 15.70 16.58
N VAL A 115 4.62 16.64 15.65
CA VAL A 115 3.73 16.96 14.56
C VAL A 115 4.52 16.84 13.27
N MET A 116 4.01 16.05 12.34
CA MET A 116 4.59 15.84 11.02
C MET A 116 3.56 16.04 9.92
N THR A 117 4.03 16.18 8.68
CA THR A 117 3.23 16.00 7.47
C THR A 117 3.80 14.87 6.63
N VAL A 118 3.01 14.33 5.70
CA VAL A 118 3.37 13.18 4.88
C VAL A 118 3.39 13.56 3.40
N LEU A 119 4.51 13.31 2.73
CA LEU A 119 4.68 13.44 1.28
C LEU A 119 4.61 12.06 0.59
N ALA A 120 4.22 12.04 -0.68
CA ALA A 120 4.09 10.83 -1.50
C ALA A 120 5.45 10.20 -1.89
N SER A 121 6.52 10.97 -1.77
CA SER A 121 7.91 10.55 -1.94
C SER A 121 8.86 11.64 -1.42
N VAL A 122 10.17 11.41 -1.48
CA VAL A 122 11.16 12.48 -1.20
C VAL A 122 11.21 13.45 -2.39
N ASP A 123 10.36 14.48 -2.36
CA ASP A 123 10.30 15.55 -3.36
C ASP A 123 10.96 16.84 -2.84
N GLU A 124 12.02 17.28 -3.52
CA GLU A 124 12.83 18.43 -3.11
C GLU A 124 12.02 19.74 -3.14
N VAL A 125 11.12 19.90 -4.11
CA VAL A 125 10.31 21.12 -4.24
C VAL A 125 9.30 21.18 -3.10
N ALA A 126 8.59 20.09 -2.83
CA ALA A 126 7.64 19.99 -1.72
C ALA A 126 8.34 20.25 -0.38
N LEU A 127 9.53 19.69 -0.16
CA LEU A 127 10.31 19.94 1.05
C LEU A 127 10.71 21.42 1.20
N GLN A 128 11.10 22.10 0.13
CA GLN A 128 11.38 23.53 0.16
C GLN A 128 10.15 24.34 0.59
N TYR A 129 8.96 23.99 0.08
CA TYR A 129 7.71 24.62 0.52
C TYR A 129 7.42 24.34 1.99
N VAL A 130 7.54 23.09 2.45
CA VAL A 130 7.29 22.73 3.84
C VAL A 130 8.25 23.49 4.76
N GLN A 131 9.53 23.59 4.41
CA GLN A 131 10.52 24.36 5.16
C GLN A 131 10.19 25.86 5.21
N ALA A 132 9.66 26.42 4.12
CA ALA A 132 9.34 27.85 4.03
C ALA A 132 8.06 28.22 4.78
N TYR A 133 7.06 27.33 4.80
CA TYR A 133 5.71 27.66 5.26
C TYR A 133 5.29 26.97 6.56
N CYS A 134 5.95 25.88 6.98
CA CYS A 134 5.51 25.04 8.10
C CYS A 134 6.54 24.97 9.26
N PRO A 135 6.91 26.10 9.90
CA PRO A 135 7.90 26.10 10.98
C PRO A 135 7.46 25.33 12.24
N SER A 136 6.17 25.06 12.44
CA SER A 136 5.66 24.34 13.61
C SER A 136 5.75 22.81 13.48
N LEU A 137 6.10 22.28 12.30
CA LEU A 137 6.35 20.85 12.10
C LEU A 137 7.71 20.44 12.67
N ASP A 138 7.73 19.35 13.42
CA ASP A 138 8.98 18.78 13.93
C ASP A 138 9.75 18.08 12.80
N PHE A 139 9.06 17.37 11.92
CA PHE A 139 9.65 16.68 10.77
C PHE A 139 8.67 16.40 9.63
N VAL A 140 9.20 15.88 8.52
CA VAL A 140 8.44 15.43 7.35
C VAL A 140 8.64 13.93 7.19
N SER A 141 7.58 13.23 6.82
CA SER A 141 7.58 11.79 6.59
C SER A 141 7.19 11.47 5.16
N PHE A 142 7.49 10.25 4.73
CA PHE A 142 7.41 9.86 3.32
C PHE A 142 6.67 8.55 3.18
N ASN A 143 5.70 8.53 2.26
CA ASN A 143 5.25 7.29 1.65
C ASN A 143 6.32 6.87 0.63
N SER A 144 6.74 5.60 0.69
CA SER A 144 7.84 5.12 -0.12
C SER A 144 7.75 3.61 -0.34
N TYR A 145 7.68 3.19 -1.60
CA TYR A 145 7.40 1.82 -2.00
C TYR A 145 8.66 1.21 -2.63
N GLY A 146 8.75 1.19 -3.95
CA GLY A 146 9.91 0.77 -4.72
C GLY A 146 11.15 1.58 -4.42
N ASP A 147 10.97 2.89 -4.28
CA ASP A 147 12.00 3.89 -4.06
C ASP A 147 12.59 3.93 -2.63
N LEU A 148 12.06 3.17 -1.68
CA LEU A 148 12.46 3.17 -0.25
C LEU A 148 13.96 3.02 -0.05
N GLU A 149 14.60 2.18 -0.85
CA GLU A 149 16.05 1.95 -0.75
C GLU A 149 16.89 3.20 -1.06
N SER A 150 16.31 4.18 -1.76
CA SER A 150 16.96 5.43 -2.16
C SER A 150 16.61 6.62 -1.27
N VAL A 151 15.60 6.52 -0.40
CA VAL A 151 15.11 7.61 0.47
C VAL A 151 16.27 8.31 1.20
N GLN A 152 17.07 7.55 1.94
CA GLN A 152 18.17 8.13 2.72
C GLN A 152 19.20 8.84 1.83
N THR A 153 19.59 8.22 0.70
CA THR A 153 20.55 8.82 -0.22
C THR A 153 20.02 10.11 -0.85
N THR A 154 18.71 10.18 -1.13
CA THR A 154 18.07 11.39 -1.62
C THR A 154 18.04 12.48 -0.54
N LEU A 155 17.69 12.13 0.70
CA LEU A 155 17.71 13.04 1.85
C LEU A 155 19.11 13.62 2.12
N ASP A 156 20.15 12.77 2.07
CA ASP A 156 21.54 13.20 2.23
C ASP A 156 21.94 14.20 1.14
N ARG A 157 21.52 13.96 -0.12
CA ARG A 157 21.83 14.83 -1.26
C ARG A 157 21.21 16.22 -1.13
N ILE A 158 19.98 16.31 -0.65
CA ILE A 158 19.28 17.59 -0.45
C ILE A 158 19.64 18.26 0.89
N GLY A 159 20.46 17.61 1.72
CA GLY A 159 20.91 18.14 3.00
C GLY A 159 19.84 18.12 4.09
N TRP A 160 18.91 17.15 4.05
CA TRP A 160 17.90 16.98 5.10
C TRP A 160 18.48 16.29 6.33
N ASP A 161 18.49 16.98 7.47
CA ASP A 161 19.12 16.52 8.72
C ASP A 161 18.12 16.17 9.84
N LYS A 162 16.83 16.45 9.65
CA LYS A 162 15.77 16.14 10.62
C LYS A 162 15.39 14.65 10.60
N PRO A 163 14.84 14.08 11.69
CA PRO A 163 14.27 12.74 11.69
C PRO A 163 13.13 12.59 10.67
N TYR A 164 12.75 11.36 10.33
CA TYR A 164 11.56 11.07 9.51
C TYR A 164 10.95 9.71 9.86
N LEU A 165 9.71 9.49 9.42
CA LEU A 165 9.09 8.16 9.37
C LEU A 165 8.85 7.76 7.91
N VAL A 166 8.89 6.45 7.65
CA VAL A 166 8.35 5.91 6.39
C VAL A 166 6.89 5.49 6.64
N THR A 167 5.95 6.32 6.20
CA THR A 167 4.55 6.23 6.62
C THR A 167 3.69 5.28 5.82
N GLU A 168 4.17 4.85 4.66
CA GLU A 168 3.63 3.74 3.86
C GLU A 168 4.78 3.09 3.11
N TRP A 169 4.88 1.77 3.19
CA TRP A 169 5.82 0.98 2.39
C TRP A 169 5.38 -0.47 2.31
N GLY A 170 5.76 -1.20 1.27
CA GLY A 170 5.34 -2.58 1.12
C GLY A 170 5.80 -3.18 -0.19
N ALA A 171 4.84 -3.62 -1.01
CA ALA A 171 5.07 -3.98 -2.41
C ALA A 171 5.46 -2.76 -3.25
N ASN A 172 6.03 -2.98 -4.44
CA ASN A 172 6.19 -1.90 -5.44
C ASN A 172 4.84 -1.24 -5.73
N GLY A 173 4.86 0.08 -5.85
CA GLY A 173 3.77 0.85 -6.40
C GLY A 173 3.48 0.42 -7.84
N HIS A 174 2.21 0.47 -8.25
CA HIS A 174 1.83 0.10 -9.62
C HIS A 174 2.47 0.99 -10.71
N TRP A 175 2.92 2.19 -10.35
CA TRP A 175 3.70 3.07 -11.23
C TRP A 175 5.18 2.69 -11.36
N GLU A 176 5.67 1.72 -10.58
CA GLU A 176 7.09 1.32 -10.51
C GLU A 176 7.35 -0.05 -11.17
N VAL A 177 6.33 -0.69 -11.73
CA VAL A 177 6.43 -2.01 -12.35
C VAL A 177 6.39 -1.92 -13.87
N SER A 178 6.92 -2.94 -14.53
CA SER A 178 6.77 -3.09 -15.98
C SER A 178 5.31 -3.25 -16.36
N GLN A 179 4.97 -2.82 -17.58
CA GLN A 179 3.63 -2.94 -18.14
C GLN A 179 3.66 -3.84 -19.39
N THR A 180 2.53 -4.45 -19.71
CA THR A 180 2.31 -5.13 -21.00
C THR A 180 2.26 -4.12 -22.16
N THR A 181 2.26 -4.61 -23.40
CA THR A 181 2.10 -3.76 -24.60
C THR A 181 0.80 -2.96 -24.63
N TRP A 182 -0.24 -3.39 -23.90
CA TRP A 182 -1.52 -2.67 -23.75
C TRP A 182 -1.62 -1.87 -22.43
N GLY A 183 -0.51 -1.70 -21.70
CA GLY A 183 -0.45 -0.83 -20.53
C GLY A 183 -0.98 -1.45 -19.21
N ALA A 184 -1.21 -2.76 -19.16
CA ALA A 184 -1.57 -3.42 -17.90
C ALA A 184 -0.32 -3.61 -17.03
N GLU A 185 -0.39 -3.21 -15.77
CA GLU A 185 0.74 -3.29 -14.83
C GLU A 185 1.00 -4.75 -14.42
N ILE A 186 2.26 -5.17 -14.46
CA ILE A 186 2.66 -6.54 -14.09
C ILE A 186 2.87 -6.59 -12.58
N GLU A 187 1.91 -7.20 -11.88
CA GLU A 187 1.92 -7.28 -10.43
C GLU A 187 2.95 -8.31 -9.95
N PRO A 188 3.77 -8.00 -8.94
CA PRO A 188 4.65 -8.98 -8.31
C PRO A 188 3.87 -10.09 -7.60
N SER A 189 4.40 -11.31 -7.55
CA SER A 189 3.81 -12.40 -6.76
C SER A 189 3.87 -12.08 -5.26
N SER A 190 3.08 -12.78 -4.43
CA SER A 190 3.18 -12.67 -2.98
C SER A 190 4.58 -13.04 -2.45
N ALA A 191 5.29 -13.94 -3.14
CA ALA A 191 6.66 -14.32 -2.82
C ALA A 191 7.64 -13.16 -3.10
N ASP A 192 7.51 -12.50 -4.26
CA ASP A 192 8.29 -11.31 -4.59
C ASP A 192 8.04 -10.17 -3.59
N LYS A 193 6.78 -9.97 -3.20
CA LYS A 193 6.40 -8.96 -2.20
C LYS A 193 7.01 -9.25 -0.84
N ALA A 194 7.05 -10.51 -0.41
CA ALA A 194 7.72 -10.89 0.84
C ALA A 194 9.24 -10.62 0.77
N ASP A 195 9.88 -10.92 -0.35
CA ASP A 195 11.31 -10.63 -0.55
C ASP A 195 11.60 -9.12 -0.57
N GLN A 196 10.71 -8.33 -1.17
CA GLN A 196 10.76 -6.87 -1.13
C GLN A 196 10.69 -6.35 0.31
N ILE A 197 9.78 -6.86 1.15
CA ILE A 197 9.70 -6.52 2.58
C ILE A 197 11.03 -6.78 3.29
N ARG A 198 11.58 -7.98 3.14
CA ARG A 198 12.87 -8.36 3.77
C ARG A 198 14.02 -7.46 3.34
N LYS A 199 14.06 -7.10 2.05
CA LYS A 199 15.09 -6.23 1.50
C LYS A 199 14.97 -4.81 2.04
N ARG A 200 13.76 -4.24 1.98
CA ARG A 200 13.47 -2.85 2.35
C ARG A 200 13.59 -2.58 3.84
N PHE A 201 13.16 -3.52 4.69
CA PHE A 201 13.23 -3.33 6.14
C PHE A 201 14.65 -2.99 6.63
N ARG A 202 15.68 -3.55 5.99
CA ARG A 202 17.09 -3.28 6.33
C ARG A 202 17.53 -1.83 6.06
N LYS A 203 16.71 -1.03 5.38
CA LYS A 203 16.97 0.39 5.09
C LYS A 203 16.27 1.35 6.05
N LEU A 204 15.36 0.85 6.90
CA LEU A 204 14.51 1.64 7.79
C LEU A 204 15.21 2.14 9.07
N ASN A 205 16.53 2.06 9.14
CA ASN A 205 17.31 2.73 10.18
C ASN A 205 17.81 4.12 9.72
N GLY A 206 17.80 4.39 8.41
CA GLY A 206 18.38 5.60 7.83
C GLY A 206 19.87 5.79 8.18
N SER A 207 20.37 7.00 7.94
CA SER A 207 21.71 7.44 8.34
C SER A 207 21.72 7.68 9.84
N ASN A 208 22.40 6.80 10.59
CA ASN A 208 22.57 6.91 12.05
C ASN A 208 21.27 7.08 12.86
N GLY A 209 20.17 6.42 12.47
CA GLY A 209 18.91 6.46 13.22
C GLY A 209 17.98 7.63 12.85
N GLN A 210 18.22 8.30 11.72
CA GLN A 210 17.34 9.37 11.24
C GLN A 210 15.91 8.88 10.92
N CYS A 211 15.77 7.63 10.47
CA CYS A 211 14.46 7.00 10.32
C CYS A 211 14.00 6.45 11.67
N LEU A 212 12.96 7.05 12.25
CA LEU A 212 12.46 6.71 13.58
C LEU A 212 11.57 5.46 13.62
N GLY A 213 11.17 4.97 12.45
CA GLY A 213 10.24 3.86 12.33
C GLY A 213 9.47 3.88 11.01
N SER A 214 8.49 2.99 10.89
CA SER A 214 7.70 2.87 9.67
C SER A 214 6.32 2.24 9.89
N TYR A 215 5.45 2.38 8.90
CA TYR A 215 4.14 1.72 8.84
C TYR A 215 4.01 0.91 7.54
N VAL A 216 3.98 -0.42 7.66
CA VAL A 216 3.84 -1.31 6.51
C VAL A 216 2.43 -1.25 5.92
N PHE A 217 2.34 -1.20 4.60
CA PHE A 217 1.12 -1.02 3.83
C PHE A 217 0.91 -2.17 2.84
N LEU A 218 -0.29 -2.76 2.71
CA LEU A 218 -1.50 -2.51 3.50
C LEU A 218 -1.72 -3.65 4.51
N TRP A 219 -1.73 -3.35 5.82
CA TRP A 219 -2.14 -4.29 6.86
C TRP A 219 -3.65 -4.58 6.82
N GLY A 220 -4.08 -5.30 5.79
CA GLY A 220 -5.47 -5.64 5.50
C GLY A 220 -5.62 -6.11 4.06
N SER A 221 -6.81 -5.90 3.50
CA SER A 221 -7.16 -6.16 2.11
C SER A 221 -7.91 -4.95 1.56
N LYS A 222 -7.62 -4.58 0.31
CA LYS A 222 -8.29 -3.48 -0.41
C LYS A 222 -8.14 -3.72 -1.90
N GLN A 223 -9.18 -3.40 -2.67
CA GLN A 223 -9.09 -3.28 -4.11
C GLN A 223 -8.26 -2.05 -4.47
N GLU A 224 -7.11 -2.24 -5.09
CA GLU A 224 -6.26 -1.16 -5.60
C GLU A 224 -5.42 -1.67 -6.77
N ARG A 225 -5.81 -1.30 -7.99
CA ARG A 225 -5.49 -1.94 -9.28
C ARG A 225 -6.01 -3.38 -9.38
N THR A 226 -5.65 -4.22 -8.41
CA THR A 226 -6.08 -5.62 -8.28
C THR A 226 -6.50 -5.89 -6.82
N PRO A 227 -7.21 -7.00 -6.54
CA PRO A 227 -7.54 -7.37 -5.16
C PRO A 227 -6.33 -7.81 -4.33
N THR A 228 -5.15 -7.99 -4.95
CA THR A 228 -3.96 -8.59 -4.33
C THR A 228 -2.76 -7.65 -4.26
N TRP A 229 -2.85 -6.43 -4.80
CA TRP A 229 -1.67 -5.59 -5.02
C TRP A 229 -0.93 -5.26 -3.73
N TYR A 230 -1.58 -4.55 -2.80
CA TYR A 230 -0.96 -4.08 -1.56
C TYR A 230 -1.41 -4.85 -0.31
N GLY A 231 -2.51 -5.60 -0.39
CA GLY A 231 -3.06 -6.32 0.76
C GLY A 231 -2.12 -7.39 1.30
N LEU A 232 -1.75 -7.29 2.58
CA LEU A 232 -1.03 -8.36 3.29
C LEU A 232 -1.95 -9.53 3.68
N PHE A 233 -3.26 -9.27 3.66
CA PHE A 233 -4.33 -10.23 3.93
C PHE A 233 -5.33 -10.24 2.77
N ASP A 234 -6.13 -11.30 2.68
CA ASP A 234 -7.33 -11.29 1.84
C ASP A 234 -8.59 -10.89 2.63
N SER A 235 -9.73 -10.85 1.95
CA SER A 235 -11.03 -10.50 2.54
C SER A 235 -11.51 -11.50 3.60
N GLU A 236 -10.97 -12.71 3.62
CA GLU A 236 -11.27 -13.75 4.62
C GLU A 236 -10.30 -13.72 5.81
N GLY A 237 -9.31 -12.81 5.76
CA GLY A 237 -8.27 -12.68 6.78
C GLY A 237 -7.20 -13.77 6.72
N ARG A 238 -7.02 -14.47 5.59
CA ARG A 238 -5.81 -15.26 5.36
C ARG A 238 -4.62 -14.32 5.17
N SER A 239 -3.40 -14.74 5.49
CA SER A 239 -2.19 -13.91 5.42
C SER A 239 -1.16 -14.39 4.40
N THR A 240 -0.49 -13.45 3.76
CA THR A 240 0.64 -13.72 2.85
C THR A 240 1.94 -13.93 3.62
N GLU A 241 2.97 -14.45 2.93
CA GLU A 241 4.33 -14.61 3.47
C GLU A 241 4.92 -13.28 3.97
N ALA A 242 4.50 -12.15 3.41
CA ALA A 242 4.94 -10.83 3.85
C ALA A 242 4.59 -10.54 5.33
N VAL A 243 3.49 -11.14 5.85
CA VAL A 243 3.12 -11.05 7.27
C VAL A 243 4.11 -11.81 8.15
N ASP A 244 4.53 -13.00 7.74
CA ASP A 244 5.53 -13.80 8.46
C ASP A 244 6.90 -13.09 8.44
N ALA A 245 7.28 -12.55 7.27
CA ALA A 245 8.50 -11.79 7.09
C ALA A 245 8.54 -10.59 8.04
N ILE A 246 7.54 -9.72 8.00
CA ILE A 246 7.53 -8.52 8.85
C ILE A 246 7.43 -8.85 10.35
N SER A 247 6.68 -9.90 10.71
CA SER A 247 6.58 -10.38 12.10
C SER A 247 7.94 -10.83 12.65
N SER A 248 8.69 -11.60 11.88
CA SER A 248 10.04 -12.04 12.28
C SER A 248 11.01 -10.86 12.45
N LEU A 249 10.92 -9.87 11.54
CA LEU A 249 11.75 -8.67 11.55
C LEU A 249 11.45 -7.77 12.75
N TRP A 250 10.18 -7.52 13.06
CA TRP A 250 9.78 -6.74 14.24
C TRP A 250 10.20 -7.39 15.55
N ARG A 251 10.15 -8.72 15.63
CA ARG A 251 10.55 -9.48 16.81
C ARG A 251 12.05 -9.70 16.94
N GLY A 252 12.82 -9.48 15.88
CA GLY A 252 14.25 -9.81 15.86
C GLY A 252 14.52 -11.31 15.97
N VAL A 253 13.66 -12.15 15.39
CA VAL A 253 13.80 -13.61 15.40
C VAL A 253 14.03 -14.15 13.99
N GLU A 254 14.59 -15.35 13.90
CA GLU A 254 14.70 -16.06 12.62
C GLU A 254 13.31 -16.36 12.05
N GLU A 255 13.15 -16.09 10.75
CA GLU A 255 11.90 -16.37 10.05
C GLU A 255 11.73 -17.87 9.78
N ARG A 256 10.57 -18.42 10.13
CA ARG A 256 10.20 -19.83 9.89
C ARG A 256 8.86 -19.95 9.17
N SER A 257 8.69 -19.20 8.08
CA SER A 257 7.44 -19.21 7.32
C SER A 257 7.17 -20.57 6.68
N GLN A 258 5.93 -21.03 6.83
CA GLN A 258 5.36 -22.17 6.09
C GLN A 258 4.36 -21.70 5.03
N CYS A 259 4.24 -20.39 4.81
CA CYS A 259 3.37 -19.84 3.78
C CYS A 259 3.85 -20.31 2.40
N PRO A 260 2.95 -20.75 1.51
CA PRO A 260 3.34 -21.21 0.18
C PRO A 260 4.07 -20.12 -0.61
N ARG A 261 4.85 -20.53 -1.61
CA ARG A 261 5.56 -19.62 -2.52
C ARG A 261 5.36 -20.03 -3.96
N ILE A 262 4.68 -19.19 -4.72
CA ILE A 262 4.58 -19.30 -6.17
C ILE A 262 5.82 -18.63 -6.76
N SER A 263 6.65 -19.38 -7.48
CA SER A 263 7.86 -18.85 -8.14
C SER A 263 7.52 -18.27 -9.51
N HIS A 264 6.71 -18.96 -10.30
CA HIS A 264 6.39 -18.58 -11.67
C HIS A 264 4.94 -18.86 -12.01
N LEU A 265 4.39 -18.01 -12.88
CA LEU A 265 3.10 -18.20 -13.51
C LEU A 265 3.24 -17.93 -15.01
N THR A 266 2.77 -18.85 -15.83
CA THR A 266 2.81 -18.72 -17.30
C THR A 266 1.46 -19.05 -17.93
N LEU A 267 1.24 -18.49 -19.12
CA LEU A 267 0.15 -18.83 -20.02
C LEU A 267 0.74 -19.26 -21.36
N ASN A 268 0.41 -20.45 -21.84
CA ASN A 268 0.98 -21.04 -23.06
C ASN A 268 2.53 -20.95 -23.06
N SER A 269 3.15 -21.24 -21.91
CA SER A 269 4.60 -21.13 -21.67
C SER A 269 5.20 -19.73 -21.80
N GLN A 270 4.39 -18.68 -21.79
CA GLN A 270 4.81 -17.28 -21.82
C GLN A 270 4.61 -16.60 -20.47
N PHE A 271 5.50 -15.67 -20.12
CA PHE A 271 5.42 -14.86 -18.92
C PHE A 271 4.62 -13.58 -19.15
N ALA A 272 4.20 -12.92 -18.08
CA ALA A 272 3.48 -11.63 -18.15
C ALA A 272 4.22 -10.56 -18.99
N ARG A 273 5.56 -10.51 -18.87
CA ARG A 273 6.43 -9.58 -19.61
C ARG A 273 6.41 -9.79 -21.13
N ASP A 274 6.02 -10.98 -21.58
CA ASP A 274 5.95 -11.32 -22.99
C ASP A 274 4.66 -10.77 -23.63
N SER A 275 3.78 -10.14 -22.84
CA SER A 275 2.50 -9.56 -23.28
C SER A 275 1.64 -10.59 -24.01
N VAL A 276 1.16 -11.58 -23.27
CA VAL A 276 0.47 -12.76 -23.81
C VAL A 276 -0.80 -12.36 -24.58
N HIS A 277 -0.89 -12.77 -25.85
CA HIS A 277 -2.10 -12.72 -26.66
C HIS A 277 -2.66 -14.12 -26.89
N VAL A 278 -3.98 -14.26 -26.83
CA VAL A 278 -4.72 -15.50 -27.13
C VAL A 278 -5.91 -15.18 -28.02
N GLU A 279 -6.40 -16.16 -28.78
CA GLU A 279 -7.59 -15.99 -29.62
C GLU A 279 -8.87 -16.27 -28.81
N ALA A 280 -9.95 -15.55 -29.10
CA ALA A 280 -11.24 -15.77 -28.43
C ALA A 280 -11.70 -17.23 -28.57
N GLY A 281 -12.12 -17.84 -27.47
CA GLY A 281 -12.54 -19.24 -27.43
C GLY A 281 -11.43 -20.28 -27.65
N SER A 282 -10.17 -19.86 -27.76
CA SER A 282 -9.04 -20.80 -27.87
C SER A 282 -8.74 -21.49 -26.55
N SER A 283 -8.12 -22.66 -26.63
CA SER A 283 -7.63 -23.38 -25.45
C SER A 283 -6.34 -22.75 -24.95
N VAL A 284 -6.31 -22.38 -23.67
CA VAL A 284 -5.17 -21.76 -23.00
C VAL A 284 -4.71 -22.67 -21.86
N GLU A 285 -3.40 -22.95 -21.80
CA GLU A 285 -2.78 -23.68 -20.71
C GLU A 285 -2.11 -22.71 -19.74
N ALA A 286 -2.45 -22.78 -18.46
CA ALA A 286 -1.77 -22.04 -17.41
C ALA A 286 -0.93 -23.00 -16.55
N ALA A 287 0.27 -22.55 -16.16
CA ALA A 287 1.14 -23.30 -15.25
C ALA A 287 1.63 -22.41 -14.11
N CYS A 288 1.36 -22.84 -12.88
CA CYS A 288 1.83 -22.24 -11.64
C CYS A 288 2.91 -23.13 -11.02
N GLU A 289 4.14 -22.61 -10.94
CA GLU A 289 5.26 -23.29 -10.30
C GLU A 289 5.34 -22.86 -8.83
N VAL A 290 5.46 -23.85 -7.94
CA VAL A 290 5.46 -23.64 -6.49
C VAL A 290 6.78 -24.11 -5.91
N SER A 291 7.49 -23.18 -5.26
CA SER A 291 8.79 -23.43 -4.62
C SER A 291 8.67 -23.82 -3.14
N ARG A 292 7.52 -23.55 -2.51
CA ARG A 292 7.18 -23.99 -1.15
C ARG A 292 5.67 -24.20 -1.03
N GLY A 293 5.25 -25.29 -0.39
CA GLY A 293 3.85 -25.72 -0.33
C GLY A 293 3.51 -26.78 -1.39
N GLU A 294 2.25 -27.20 -1.44
CA GLU A 294 1.77 -28.23 -2.37
C GLU A 294 0.90 -27.60 -3.48
N ALA A 295 1.30 -27.78 -4.74
CA ALA A 295 0.63 -27.22 -5.91
C ALA A 295 -0.56 -28.08 -6.42
N CYS A 296 -1.37 -28.63 -5.52
CA CYS A 296 -2.44 -29.55 -5.90
C CYS A 296 -3.65 -29.53 -4.96
N GLY A 297 -4.80 -29.95 -5.48
CA GLY A 297 -6.03 -30.11 -4.71
C GLY A 297 -6.82 -28.82 -4.55
N SER A 298 -7.78 -28.85 -3.61
CA SER A 298 -8.77 -27.79 -3.39
C SER A 298 -8.20 -26.45 -2.92
N ASP A 299 -6.92 -26.41 -2.55
CA ASP A 299 -6.26 -25.20 -2.06
C ASP A 299 -5.72 -24.31 -3.20
N LEU A 300 -5.67 -24.82 -4.44
CA LEU A 300 -5.24 -24.05 -5.61
C LEU A 300 -6.45 -23.53 -6.38
N ILE A 301 -6.75 -22.24 -6.22
CA ILE A 301 -7.92 -21.59 -6.80
C ILE A 301 -7.47 -20.69 -7.96
N TRP A 302 -8.14 -20.85 -9.10
CA TRP A 302 -7.93 -20.05 -10.30
C TRP A 302 -9.15 -19.18 -10.57
N SER A 303 -8.93 -17.94 -10.98
CA SER A 303 -10.00 -17.06 -11.43
C SER A 303 -9.51 -16.14 -12.53
N VAL A 304 -10.40 -15.76 -13.46
CA VAL A 304 -10.13 -14.70 -14.43
C VAL A 304 -11.01 -13.52 -14.12
N ALA A 305 -10.49 -12.31 -14.28
CA ALA A 305 -11.29 -11.10 -14.31
C ALA A 305 -10.91 -10.27 -15.53
N ARG A 306 -11.79 -9.36 -15.93
CA ARG A 306 -11.38 -8.26 -16.83
C ARG A 306 -10.31 -7.42 -16.15
N GLU A 307 -9.41 -6.84 -16.94
CA GLU A 307 -8.48 -5.84 -16.42
C GLU A 307 -9.25 -4.62 -15.91
N SER A 308 -8.85 -4.07 -14.77
CA SER A 308 -9.57 -2.95 -14.15
C SER A 308 -9.48 -1.69 -15.00
N ASN A 309 -10.64 -1.07 -15.25
CA ASN A 309 -10.73 0.26 -15.87
C ASN A 309 -10.91 1.39 -14.84
N ASP A 310 -11.21 1.05 -13.59
CA ASP A 310 -11.45 2.03 -12.51
C ASP A 310 -10.16 2.32 -11.73
N LYS A 311 -9.19 2.92 -12.44
CA LYS A 311 -7.86 3.22 -11.91
C LYS A 311 -7.81 4.64 -11.31
N LYS A 312 -7.55 4.76 -10.00
CA LYS A 312 -7.40 6.05 -9.29
C LYS A 312 -5.97 6.32 -8.83
N VAL A 313 -5.74 7.46 -8.17
CA VAL A 313 -4.44 7.96 -7.69
C VAL A 313 -4.50 8.22 -6.19
N GLY A 314 -3.40 8.02 -5.47
CA GLY A 314 -3.28 8.31 -4.04
C GLY A 314 -4.20 7.47 -3.16
N GLY A 315 -4.41 6.20 -3.52
CA GLY A 315 -5.18 5.26 -2.73
C GLY A 315 -6.69 5.55 -2.64
N ASP A 316 -7.26 6.37 -3.52
CA ASP A 316 -8.71 6.57 -3.58
C ASP A 316 -9.46 5.23 -3.86
N TRP A 317 -10.74 5.16 -3.50
CA TRP A 317 -11.53 3.93 -3.63
C TRP A 317 -11.69 3.51 -5.11
N GLU A 318 -11.52 2.21 -5.37
CA GLU A 318 -11.68 1.58 -6.67
C GLU A 318 -12.68 0.42 -6.59
N SER A 319 -13.50 0.27 -7.63
CA SER A 319 -14.38 -0.88 -7.80
C SER A 319 -13.62 -2.13 -8.26
N ALA A 320 -13.99 -3.29 -7.72
CA ALA A 320 -13.42 -4.56 -8.14
C ALA A 320 -13.92 -4.93 -9.55
N SER A 321 -13.03 -5.50 -10.37
CA SER A 321 -13.39 -5.99 -11.70
C SER A 321 -14.26 -7.25 -11.61
N GLU A 322 -15.13 -7.45 -12.59
CA GLU A 322 -16.01 -8.61 -12.65
C GLU A 322 -15.21 -9.89 -12.89
N CYS A 323 -15.33 -10.85 -11.96
CA CYS A 323 -14.78 -12.18 -12.10
C CYS A 323 -15.60 -13.00 -13.09
N ILE A 324 -14.90 -13.70 -13.99
CA ILE A 324 -15.46 -14.57 -15.01
C ILE A 324 -15.36 -16.01 -14.50
N ILE A 325 -16.49 -16.69 -14.49
CA ILE A 325 -16.55 -18.12 -14.17
C ILE A 325 -15.91 -18.87 -15.34
N LEU A 326 -14.76 -19.49 -15.09
CA LEU A 326 -14.11 -20.37 -16.05
C LEU A 326 -14.50 -21.82 -15.79
N GLN A 327 -14.71 -22.57 -16.87
CA GLN A 327 -14.56 -24.02 -16.82
C GLN A 327 -13.08 -24.34 -16.97
N VAL A 328 -12.50 -24.95 -15.94
CA VAL A 328 -11.09 -25.34 -15.89
C VAL A 328 -10.98 -26.85 -15.91
N GLU A 329 -10.07 -27.36 -16.73
CA GLU A 329 -9.61 -28.74 -16.72
C GLU A 329 -8.29 -28.78 -15.95
N GLU A 330 -8.25 -29.52 -14.84
CA GLU A 330 -7.01 -29.73 -14.08
C GLU A 330 -6.10 -30.71 -14.81
N LEU A 331 -4.86 -30.30 -15.09
CA LEU A 331 -3.83 -31.14 -15.72
C LEU A 331 -2.83 -31.72 -14.70
N GLY A 332 -3.03 -31.42 -13.41
CA GLY A 332 -2.14 -31.78 -12.30
C GLY A 332 -0.91 -30.88 -12.18
N GLU A 333 -0.26 -30.92 -11.01
CA GLU A 333 1.00 -30.21 -10.72
C GLU A 333 0.94 -28.69 -10.99
N GLY A 334 -0.10 -28.01 -10.51
CA GLY A 334 -0.27 -26.57 -10.71
C GLY A 334 -0.59 -26.16 -12.15
N ARG A 335 -0.97 -27.11 -13.03
CA ARG A 335 -1.39 -26.82 -14.41
C ARG A 335 -2.89 -26.93 -14.59
N ILE A 336 -3.46 -26.00 -15.34
CA ILE A 336 -4.85 -26.04 -15.80
C ILE A 336 -4.94 -25.73 -17.28
N ARG A 337 -6.03 -26.18 -17.90
CA ARG A 337 -6.48 -25.74 -19.21
C ARG A 337 -7.83 -25.07 -19.10
N PHE A 338 -8.01 -23.95 -19.76
CA PHE A 338 -9.29 -23.24 -19.82
C PHE A 338 -9.55 -22.68 -21.21
N CYS A 339 -10.79 -22.29 -21.46
CA CYS A 339 -11.19 -21.62 -22.69
C CYS A 339 -11.05 -20.10 -22.51
N ALA A 340 -10.34 -19.42 -23.41
CA ALA A 340 -10.25 -17.96 -23.39
C ALA A 340 -11.66 -17.33 -23.52
N PRO A 341 -11.92 -16.19 -22.85
CA PRO A 341 -13.17 -15.44 -23.03
C PRO A 341 -13.49 -15.19 -24.51
N MET A 342 -14.78 -15.10 -24.84
CA MET A 342 -15.24 -14.84 -26.22
C MET A 342 -15.15 -13.36 -26.59
N GLU A 343 -15.19 -12.48 -25.60
CA GLU A 343 -15.12 -11.04 -25.83
C GLU A 343 -13.67 -10.60 -25.94
N GLU A 344 -13.40 -9.71 -26.90
CA GLU A 344 -12.09 -9.09 -27.07
C GLU A 344 -11.76 -8.19 -25.88
N GLY A 345 -10.49 -8.15 -25.49
CA GLY A 345 -9.97 -7.17 -24.54
C GLY A 345 -8.93 -7.71 -23.58
N ALA A 346 -8.60 -6.88 -22.58
CA ALA A 346 -7.64 -7.20 -21.55
C ALA A 346 -8.29 -7.96 -20.38
N TYR A 347 -7.64 -9.05 -19.98
CA TYR A 347 -8.03 -9.92 -18.87
C TYR A 347 -6.82 -10.23 -18.00
N ARG A 348 -7.08 -10.76 -16.81
CA ARG A 348 -6.06 -11.21 -15.88
C ARG A 348 -6.45 -12.54 -15.26
N LEU A 349 -5.55 -13.51 -15.35
CA LEU A 349 -5.66 -14.79 -14.64
C LEU A 349 -4.99 -14.62 -13.28
N TYR A 350 -5.72 -14.95 -12.22
CA TYR A 350 -5.24 -15.01 -10.85
C TYR A 350 -5.11 -16.46 -10.41
N VAL A 351 -4.09 -16.72 -9.61
CA VAL A 351 -3.93 -17.96 -8.87
C VAL A 351 -3.76 -17.65 -7.38
N ASN A 352 -4.51 -18.35 -6.55
CA ASN A 352 -4.43 -18.29 -5.09
C ASN A 352 -4.13 -19.70 -4.58
N LEU A 353 -3.04 -19.85 -3.84
CA LEU A 353 -2.64 -21.12 -3.25
C LEU A 353 -2.76 -21.04 -1.74
N GLY A 354 -3.70 -21.78 -1.16
CA GLY A 354 -3.86 -21.95 0.28
C GLY A 354 -2.68 -22.66 0.92
N GLY A 355 -2.41 -22.32 2.17
CA GLY A 355 -1.37 -22.90 2.98
C GLY A 355 -1.78 -23.13 4.44
N PRO A 356 -0.90 -23.74 5.24
CA PRO A 356 -1.19 -24.01 6.64
C PRO A 356 -1.47 -22.72 7.42
N GLY A 357 -2.28 -22.81 8.47
CA GLY A 357 -2.51 -21.71 9.42
C GLY A 357 -3.23 -20.49 8.83
N LYS A 358 -4.12 -20.70 7.84
CA LYS A 358 -4.78 -19.61 7.08
C LYS A 358 -3.75 -18.70 6.38
N SER A 359 -2.69 -19.30 5.85
CA SER A 359 -1.77 -18.59 4.95
C SER A 359 -2.18 -18.79 3.49
N PHE A 360 -1.72 -17.91 2.61
CA PHE A 360 -1.94 -18.06 1.17
C PHE A 360 -0.85 -17.36 0.35
N ALA A 361 -0.67 -17.83 -0.88
CA ALA A 361 0.19 -17.21 -1.89
C ALA A 361 -0.64 -16.77 -3.09
N THR A 362 -0.19 -15.72 -3.77
CA THR A 362 -0.83 -15.19 -4.97
C THR A 362 0.17 -14.92 -6.08
N ALA A 363 -0.29 -15.15 -7.29
CA ALA A 363 0.33 -14.62 -8.51
C ALA A 363 -0.79 -14.32 -9.51
N ASN A 364 -0.50 -13.47 -10.48
CA ASN A 364 -1.41 -13.23 -11.59
C ASN A 364 -0.65 -12.89 -12.87
N ILE A 365 -1.33 -13.02 -13.99
CA ILE A 365 -0.78 -12.76 -15.32
C ILE A 365 -1.83 -12.07 -16.18
N PRO A 366 -1.57 -10.84 -16.65
CA PRO A 366 -2.42 -10.18 -17.63
C PRO A 366 -2.25 -10.84 -19.01
N PHE A 367 -3.35 -10.93 -19.76
CA PHE A 367 -3.36 -11.41 -21.14
C PHE A 367 -4.41 -10.66 -21.96
N TRP A 368 -4.21 -10.60 -23.27
CA TRP A 368 -5.15 -10.00 -24.21
C TRP A 368 -5.86 -11.09 -25.02
N VAL A 369 -7.18 -10.97 -25.14
CA VAL A 369 -7.99 -11.81 -26.02
C VAL A 369 -8.22 -11.06 -27.33
N ASN A 370 -7.75 -11.61 -28.45
CA ASN A 370 -8.04 -11.11 -29.79
C ASN A 370 -9.42 -11.62 -30.25
N ALA A 371 -10.15 -10.80 -31.01
CA ALA A 371 -11.37 -11.24 -31.68
C ALA A 371 -11.07 -12.33 -32.72
N ILE A 372 -12.03 -13.24 -32.93
CA ILE A 372 -11.94 -14.24 -34.00
C ILE A 372 -11.97 -13.48 -35.35
N GLY A 373 -10.88 -13.60 -36.11
CA GLY A 373 -10.72 -12.99 -37.43
C GLY A 373 -11.60 -13.59 -38.53
#